data_AF-A0A0K2RIB8-F1
#
_entry.id   AF-A0A0K2RIB8-F1
#
_cell.length_a   1.000
_cell.length_b   1.000
_cell.length_c   1.000
_cell.angle_alpha   90.00
_cell.angle_beta   90.00
_cell.angle_gamma   90.00
#
_symmetry.space_group_name_H-M   'P 1'
#
loop_
_entity.id
_entity.type
_entity.pdbx_description
1 polymer ?
#
loop_
_entity_poly.entity_id
_entity_poly.type
_entity_poly.pdbx_seq_one_letter_code
_entity_poly.pdbx_strand_id
1 'polypeptide(L)' 'MAIGGMAAAVPNRKDEAANTAAFEKVRADKTREAGDGFDGSWVAHPDLVPVCREVFDGVLGERPNQLDRSREDVTPTTAP' A
#
# COMPACT_ATOMS: atom_id res chain seq x y z
N MET A 1 -5.99 9.44 -11.29
CA MET A 1 -5.81 8.15 -10.59
C MET A 1 -4.33 7.93 -10.38
N ALA A 2 -3.91 7.62 -9.15
CA ALA A 2 -2.55 7.32 -8.74
C ALA A 2 -2.50 5.93 -8.09
N ILE A 3 -1.58 5.07 -8.53
CA ILE A 3 -1.40 3.71 -8.00
C ILE A 3 -0.04 3.63 -7.29
N GLY A 4 -0.05 3.10 -6.06
CA GLY A 4 1.13 2.89 -5.23
C GLY A 4 2.11 1.87 -5.81
N GLY A 5 3.28 1.79 -5.20
CA GLY A 5 4.37 0.94 -5.68
C GLY A 5 4.14 -0.55 -5.39
N MET A 6 4.91 -1.41 -6.06
CA MET A 6 4.85 -2.85 -5.84
C MET A 6 5.48 -3.24 -4.49
N ALA A 7 4.73 -3.95 -3.65
CA ALA A 7 5.30 -4.70 -2.54
C ALA A 7 5.82 -6.05 -3.05
N ALA A 8 7.15 -6.18 -3.14
CA ALA A 8 7.84 -7.33 -3.74
C ALA A 8 8.09 -8.51 -2.78
N ALA A 9 7.53 -8.46 -1.57
CA ALA A 9 7.72 -9.54 -0.59
C ALA A 9 7.09 -10.85 -1.11
N VAL A 10 7.79 -11.97 -0.93
CA VAL A 10 7.29 -13.32 -1.25
C VAL A 10 7.31 -14.14 0.04
N PRO A 11 6.14 -14.51 0.59
CA PRO A 11 6.08 -15.31 1.81
C PRO A 11 6.77 -16.67 1.65
N ASN A 12 7.56 -17.06 2.65
CA ASN A 12 8.23 -18.34 2.75
C ASN A 12 7.46 -19.26 3.71
N ARG A 13 6.84 -20.33 3.19
CA ARG A 13 6.05 -21.28 3.98
C ARG A 13 6.82 -21.99 5.11
N LYS A 14 8.16 -21.98 5.08
CA LYS A 14 9.00 -22.66 6.07
C LYS A 14 9.57 -21.72 7.14
N ASP A 15 9.30 -20.42 7.05
CA ASP A 15 9.86 -19.42 7.95
C ASP A 15 8.76 -18.42 8.38
N GLU A 16 8.12 -18.73 9.50
CA GLU A 16 7.04 -17.90 10.06
C GLU A 16 7.53 -16.53 10.53
N ALA A 17 8.78 -16.43 11.01
CA ALA A 17 9.35 -15.17 11.47
C ALA A 17 9.60 -14.23 10.29
N ALA A 18 10.19 -14.74 9.20
CA ALA A 18 10.37 -13.98 7.97
C ALA A 18 9.02 -13.56 7.36
N ASN A 19 8.00 -14.42 7.41
CA ASN A 19 6.66 -14.07 6.96
C ASN A 19 6.08 -12.93 7.77
N THR A 20 6.12 -13.01 9.09
CA THR A 20 5.57 -11.98 9.98
C THR A 20 6.21 -10.62 9.68
N ALA A 21 7.54 -10.56 9.60
CA ALA A 21 8.25 -9.34 9.24
C ALA A 21 7.90 -8.83 7.84
N ALA A 22 7.71 -9.73 6.87
CA ALA A 22 7.29 -9.37 5.52
C ALA A 22 5.87 -8.78 5.50
N PHE A 23 4.90 -9.40 6.19
CA PHE A 23 3.53 -8.92 6.29
C PHE A 23 3.46 -7.56 7.00
N GLU A 24 4.21 -7.36 8.07
CA GLU A 24 4.30 -6.07 8.77
C GLU A 24 4.87 -4.98 7.87
N LYS A 25 5.95 -5.27 7.14
CA LYS A 25 6.54 -4.33 6.19
C LYS A 25 5.55 -3.95 5.09
N VAL A 26 4.86 -4.93 4.49
CA VAL A 26 3.84 -4.67 3.48
C VAL A 26 2.72 -3.81 4.05
N ARG A 27 2.20 -4.14 5.23
CA ARG A 27 1.16 -3.34 5.90
C ARG A 27 1.60 -1.89 6.10
N ALA A 28 2.82 -1.66 6.60
CA ALA A 28 3.35 -0.32 6.81
C ALA A 28 3.46 0.48 5.50
N ASP A 29 3.99 -0.14 4.44
CA ASP A 29 4.09 0.51 3.13
C ASP A 29 2.71 0.84 2.54
N LYS A 30 1.75 -0.09 2.63
CA LYS A 30 0.40 0.14 2.09
C LYS A 30 -0.36 1.18 2.89
N THR A 31 -0.12 1.25 4.19
CA THR A 31 -0.74 2.26 5.07
C THR A 31 -0.27 3.65 4.69
N ARG A 32 1.04 3.80 4.41
CA ARG A 32 1.59 5.05 3.89
C ARG A 32 0.95 5.41 2.55
N GLU A 33 0.90 4.48 1.60
CA GLU A 33 0.31 4.74 0.27
C GLU A 33 -1.17 5.15 0.33
N ALA A 34 -2.02 4.39 1.05
CA ALA A 34 -3.41 4.75 1.23
C ALA A 34 -3.54 6.11 1.94
N GLY A 35 -2.72 6.34 2.96
CA GLY A 35 -2.62 7.59 3.70
C GLY A 35 -2.13 8.79 2.88
N ASP A 36 -1.36 8.58 1.82
CA ASP A 36 -0.83 9.64 0.94
C ASP A 36 -1.80 10.03 -0.20
N GLY A 37 -2.91 9.27 -0.37
CA GLY A 37 -3.93 9.57 -1.37
C GLY A 37 -3.86 8.69 -2.62
N PHE A 38 -3.10 7.60 -2.61
CA PHE A 38 -3.14 6.63 -3.71
C PHE A 38 -4.51 5.92 -3.75
N ASP A 39 -5.00 5.62 -4.96
CA ASP A 39 -6.30 4.99 -5.18
C ASP A 39 -6.25 3.47 -5.03
N GLY A 40 -5.05 2.89 -5.13
CA GLY A 40 -4.82 1.46 -5.05
C GLY A 40 -3.32 1.17 -5.01
N SER A 41 -2.97 -0.12 -4.95
CA SER A 41 -1.59 -0.57 -4.85
C SER A 41 -1.36 -1.94 -5.49
N TRP A 42 -0.09 -2.33 -5.60
CA TRP A 42 0.35 -3.60 -6.18
C TRP A 42 1.07 -4.47 -5.14
N VAL A 43 0.84 -5.78 -5.23
CA VAL A 43 1.51 -6.83 -4.45
C VAL A 43 2.03 -7.93 -5.38
N ALA A 44 3.18 -8.52 -5.05
CA ALA A 44 3.80 -9.55 -5.88
C ALA A 44 3.28 -10.98 -5.65
N HIS A 45 2.47 -11.20 -4.60
CA HIS A 45 1.99 -12.53 -4.23
C HIS A 45 0.52 -12.50 -3.74
N PRO A 46 -0.32 -13.50 -4.08
CA PRO A 46 -1.73 -13.56 -3.66
C PRO A 46 -1.94 -13.48 -2.15
N ASP A 47 -1.07 -14.10 -1.36
CA ASP A 47 -1.18 -14.08 0.11
C ASP A 47 -1.07 -12.67 0.71
N LEU A 48 -0.54 -11.69 -0.04
CA LEU A 48 -0.45 -10.29 0.38
C LEU A 48 -1.71 -9.48 0.01
N VAL A 49 -2.63 -10.03 -0.79
CA VAL A 49 -3.85 -9.33 -1.18
C VAL A 49 -4.72 -8.98 0.03
N PRO A 50 -4.97 -9.87 1.01
CA PRO A 50 -5.81 -9.54 2.17
C PRO A 50 -5.27 -8.35 2.98
N VAL A 51 -3.96 -8.29 3.23
CA VAL A 51 -3.36 -7.18 3.99
C VAL A 51 -3.43 -5.86 3.22
N CYS A 52 -3.20 -5.89 1.90
CA CYS A 52 -3.33 -4.69 1.07
C CYS A 52 -4.78 -4.21 1.04
N ARG A 53 -5.72 -5.13 0.89
CA ARG A 53 -7.15 -4.82 0.86
C ARG A 53 -7.64 -4.23 2.17
N GLU A 54 -7.30 -4.84 3.31
CA GLU A 54 -7.68 -4.33 4.63
C GLU A 54 -7.25 -2.88 4.84
N VAL A 55 -6.03 -2.55 4.44
CA VAL A 55 -5.48 -1.20 4.57
C VAL A 55 -6.23 -0.19 3.69
N PHE A 56 -6.48 -0.53 2.42
CA PHE A 56 -7.17 0.38 1.50
C PHE A 56 -8.66 0.50 1.83
N ASP A 57 -9.34 -0.59 2.17
CA ASP A 57 -10.74 -0.59 2.60
C ASP A 57 -10.91 0.31 3.85
N GLY A 58 -9.94 0.31 4.77
CA GLY A 58 -9.95 1.18 5.96
C GLY A 58 -9.87 2.69 5.66
N VAL A 59 -9.25 3.09 4.56
CA VAL A 59 -9.12 4.51 4.15
C VAL A 59 -10.22 4.94 3.18
N LEU A 60 -10.59 4.04 2.27
CA LEU A 60 -11.59 4.29 1.24
C LEU A 60 -13.02 4.24 1.78
N GLY A 61 -13.30 3.33 2.72
CA GLY A 61 -14.66 3.03 3.15
C GLY A 61 -15.48 2.52 1.96
N GLU A 62 -16.61 3.19 1.68
CA GLU A 62 -17.45 2.85 0.52
C GLU A 62 -16.99 3.51 -0.80
N ARG A 63 -15.99 4.40 -0.75
CA ARG A 63 -15.53 5.12 -1.94
C ARG A 63 -14.72 4.18 -2.86
N PRO A 64 -14.91 4.26 -4.19
CA PRO A 64 -14.15 3.43 -5.11
C PRO A 64 -12.70 3.89 -5.32
N ASN A 65 -12.35 5.11 -4.91
CA ASN A 65 -11.04 5.75 -5.10
C ASN A 65 -10.93 7.04 -4.23
N GLN A 66 -9.77 7.69 -4.28
CA GLN A 66 -9.46 8.97 -3.61
C GLN A 66 -9.21 10.11 -4.62
N LEU A 67 -9.87 10.08 -5.79
CA LEU A 67 -9.68 11.10 -6.85
C LEU A 67 -10.05 12.53 -6.40
N ASP A 68 -10.85 12.65 -5.34
CA ASP A 68 -11.21 13.90 -4.68
C ASP A 68 -10.06 14.51 -3.86
N ARG A 69 -9.00 13.74 -3.58
CA ARG A 69 -7.87 14.18 -2.76
C ARG A 69 -6.73 14.74 -3.63
N SER A 70 -6.82 16.02 -3.98
CA SER A 70 -5.69 16.75 -4.56
C SER A 70 -4.62 17.03 -3.49
N ARG A 71 -3.34 16.82 -3.84
CA ARG A 71 -2.18 17.12 -2.96
C ARG A 71 -1.63 18.52 -3.26
N GLU A 72 -2.50 19.52 -3.24
CA GLU A 72 -2.13 20.94 -3.46
C GLU A 72 -1.20 21.49 -2.37
N ASP A 73 -1.14 20.80 -1.22
CA ASP A 73 -0.22 21.08 -0.13
C ASP A 73 1.24 20.68 -0.44
N VAL A 74 1.48 19.96 -1.55
CA VAL A 74 2.82 19.48 -1.94
C VAL A 74 3.35 20.28 -3.13
N THR A 75 4.44 21.00 -2.92
CA THR A 75 5.25 21.57 -4.01
C THR A 75 6.49 20.69 -4.22
N PRO A 76 6.53 19.85 -5.27
CA PRO A 76 7.68 19.00 -5.52
C PRO A 76 8.91 19.83 -5.88
N THR A 77 10.07 19.41 -5.39
CA THR A 77 11.37 19.95 -5.80
C THR A 77 12.16 18.86 -6.54
N THR A 78 13.01 19.26 -7.48
CA THR A 78 13.95 18.34 -8.13
C THR A 78 15.09 18.01 -7.17
N ALA A 79 15.41 16.73 -7.03
CA ALA A 79 16.66 16.31 -6.41
C ALA A 79 17.86 16.71 -7.31
N PRO A 80 19.04 17.01 -6.74
CA PRO A 80 20.24 17.35 -7.50
C PRO A 80 20.78 16.19 -8.36
#